data_AF-A0A3N5W7Y7-F1
#
_entry.id   AF-A0A3N5W7Y7-F1
#
_cell.length_a   1.000
_cell.length_b   1.000
_cell.length_c   1.000
_cell.angle_alpha   90.00
_cell.angle_beta   90.00
_cell.angle_gamma   90.00
#
_symmetry.space_group_name_H-M   'P 1'
#
loop_
_entity.id
_entity.type
_entity.pdbx_description
1 polymer ?
#
loop_
_entity_poly.entity_id
_entity_poly.type
_entity_poly.pdbx_seq_one_letter_code
_entity_poly.pdbx_strand_id
1 'polypeptide(L)'
;MQRENIWGFWIGVALVGLGTLFILGQVLSVNIMGLLWPFIIIGVGAAFFIGMVAGGRSMGALAVPGSVITTIGLILFFQNLFGLWSTWSYAWALIICGAGVGLMIFGNWSQVPEVRKAGKIVTGIGLVLFFVFGFFFQLGSLMFGGRSLGGIFWAVALILVGLYVLFGKAYFNQASGPVSRSMVNFSSQASVVNGADRVIAASDLQANLQADLQPGLEPIEIDPGPVEEAPASEVISGIRRLSFRSLGEITILQGEREGLEIEASEAMKERIRCEVRGNTLTIRLEQDWLDWLNPRFWNIGPIRYTLTARNLEAVDAAGLGNMLIDGIATRRLDLAHSGTGNVTVRRLEAEELSARQAGLGNIEVDGQVSRQTVDLTGTGSYHAQRLESRMASVRLSGLGSAVVRVSDTLDAQVSGTGSIEYFGNPRVSQRVSGLGSVRRLF
;
A
#
# COMPACT_ATOMS: atom_id res chain seq x y z
N MET A 1 -41.31 -16.44 37.68
CA MET A 1 -41.30 -17.12 36.37
C MET A 1 -39.89 -17.64 36.12
N GLN A 2 -39.69 -18.95 36.24
CA GLN A 2 -38.40 -19.62 36.01
C GLN A 2 -38.10 -19.61 34.50
N ARG A 3 -36.93 -19.09 34.10
CA ARG A 3 -36.43 -19.29 32.73
C ARG A 3 -36.01 -20.75 32.61
N GLU A 4 -36.84 -21.55 31.96
CA GLU A 4 -36.52 -22.94 31.64
C GLU A 4 -35.22 -23.02 30.83
N ASN A 5 -34.36 -23.98 31.17
CA ASN A 5 -33.10 -24.29 30.49
C ASN A 5 -33.38 -24.90 29.10
N ILE A 6 -33.88 -24.07 28.18
CA ILE A 6 -34.15 -24.42 26.78
C ILE A 6 -32.89 -24.98 26.11
N TRP A 7 -31.71 -24.48 26.49
CA TRP A 7 -30.42 -24.96 26.00
C TRP A 7 -30.14 -26.44 26.34
N GLY A 8 -30.50 -26.89 27.53
CA GLY A 8 -30.27 -28.28 27.96
C GLY A 8 -31.10 -29.27 27.15
N PHE A 9 -32.33 -28.89 26.80
CA PHE A 9 -33.21 -29.70 25.95
C PHE A 9 -32.65 -29.87 24.54
N TRP A 10 -32.23 -28.78 23.89
CA TRP A 10 -31.67 -28.84 22.53
C TRP A 10 -30.34 -29.60 22.46
N ILE A 11 -29.48 -29.45 23.47
CA ILE A 11 -28.25 -30.23 23.58
C ILE A 11 -28.57 -31.73 23.73
N GLY A 12 -29.57 -32.07 24.54
CA GLY A 12 -30.03 -33.46 24.71
C GLY A 12 -30.57 -34.07 23.41
N VAL A 13 -31.42 -33.34 22.68
CA VAL A 13 -31.96 -33.77 21.38
C VAL A 13 -30.84 -33.96 20.35
N ALA A 14 -29.85 -33.06 20.31
CA ALA A 14 -28.70 -33.18 19.42
C ALA A 14 -27.85 -34.42 19.74
N LEU A 15 -27.61 -34.71 21.03
CA LEU A 15 -26.86 -35.89 21.46
C LEU A 15 -27.59 -37.20 21.09
N VAL A 16 -28.91 -37.26 21.30
CA VAL A 16 -29.72 -38.42 20.95
C VAL A 16 -29.76 -38.63 19.43
N GLY A 17 -29.91 -37.55 18.65
CA GLY A 17 -29.86 -37.60 17.19
C GLY A 17 -28.50 -38.09 16.67
N LEU A 18 -27.42 -37.58 17.24
CA LEU A 18 -26.04 -37.97 16.87
C LEU A 18 -25.76 -39.44 17.24
N GLY A 19 -26.22 -39.90 18.40
CA GLY A 19 -26.12 -41.31 18.81
C GLY A 19 -26.95 -42.25 17.92
N THR A 20 -28.17 -41.85 17.56
CA THR A 20 -29.04 -42.62 16.65
C THR A 20 -28.40 -42.76 15.27
N LEU A 21 -27.82 -41.66 14.76
CA LEU A 21 -27.11 -41.64 13.48
C LEU A 21 -25.86 -42.52 13.47
N PHE A 22 -25.14 -42.59 14.60
CA PHE A 22 -23.97 -43.46 14.78
C PHE A 22 -24.36 -44.93 14.69
N ILE A 23 -25.42 -45.32 15.40
CA ILE A 23 -25.97 -46.68 15.35
C ILE A 23 -26.45 -47.01 13.93
N LEU A 24 -27.16 -46.09 13.27
CA LEU A 24 -27.63 -46.29 11.91
C LEU A 24 -26.47 -46.48 10.91
N GLY A 25 -25.39 -45.72 11.05
CA GLY A 25 -24.19 -45.86 10.21
C GLY A 25 -23.48 -47.19 10.40
N GLN A 26 -23.41 -47.68 11.64
CA GLN A 26 -22.85 -48.99 11.95
C GLN A 26 -23.72 -50.14 11.42
N VAL A 27 -25.05 -50.02 11.51
CA VAL A 27 -26.01 -51.02 10.99
C VAL A 27 -26.05 -51.05 9.46
N LEU A 28 -25.98 -49.90 8.80
CA LEU A 28 -26.05 -49.81 7.33
C LEU A 28 -24.69 -50.04 6.64
N SER A 29 -23.60 -50.24 7.38
CA SER A 29 -22.23 -50.34 6.84
C SER A 29 -21.81 -49.12 5.99
N VAL A 30 -22.51 -48.00 6.14
CA VAL A 30 -22.20 -46.75 5.42
C VAL A 30 -21.32 -45.91 6.33
N ASN A 31 -20.24 -45.35 5.79
CA ASN A 31 -19.37 -44.43 6.51
C ASN A 31 -20.03 -43.04 6.64
N ILE A 32 -21.17 -43.00 7.33
CA ILE A 32 -21.97 -41.78 7.55
C ILE A 32 -21.13 -40.72 8.26
N MET A 33 -20.32 -41.12 9.23
CA MET A 33 -19.48 -40.18 9.97
C MET A 33 -18.31 -39.66 9.13
N GLY A 34 -17.77 -40.50 8.26
CA GLY A 34 -16.88 -40.11 7.19
C GLY A 34 -17.52 -39.07 6.28
N LEU A 35 -18.81 -39.17 5.93
CA LEU A 35 -19.50 -38.18 5.09
C LEU A 35 -19.81 -36.86 5.82
N LEU A 36 -20.13 -36.93 7.11
CA LEU A 36 -20.70 -35.82 7.87
C LEU A 36 -19.69 -34.91 8.58
N TRP A 37 -18.48 -35.37 8.87
CA TRP A 37 -17.51 -34.53 9.60
C TRP A 37 -17.19 -33.17 8.94
N PRO A 38 -17.17 -32.99 7.59
CA PRO A 38 -16.96 -31.67 7.00
C PRO A 38 -18.10 -30.68 7.32
N PHE A 39 -19.31 -31.17 7.57
CA PHE A 39 -20.43 -30.32 8.00
C PHE A 39 -20.21 -29.71 9.38
N ILE A 40 -19.43 -30.37 10.26
CA ILE A 40 -19.05 -29.80 11.55
C ILE A 40 -18.20 -28.54 11.31
N ILE A 41 -17.23 -28.62 10.39
CA ILE A 41 -16.37 -27.49 10.02
C ILE A 41 -17.20 -26.37 9.39
N ILE A 42 -18.09 -26.70 8.45
CA ILE A 42 -19.02 -25.72 7.84
C ILE A 42 -19.90 -25.07 8.93
N GLY A 43 -20.40 -25.85 9.89
CA GLY A 43 -21.21 -25.36 11.01
C GLY A 43 -20.45 -24.38 11.90
N VAL A 44 -19.17 -24.66 12.21
CA VAL A 44 -18.31 -23.72 12.93
C VAL A 44 -18.11 -22.44 12.12
N GLY A 45 -17.88 -22.55 10.81
CA GLY A 45 -17.77 -21.38 9.92
C GLY A 45 -19.06 -20.55 9.88
N ALA A 46 -20.22 -21.20 9.82
CA ALA A 46 -21.53 -20.56 9.86
C ALA A 46 -21.78 -19.81 11.19
N ALA A 47 -21.30 -20.34 12.32
CA ALA A 47 -21.42 -19.69 13.62
C ALA A 47 -20.75 -18.31 13.66
N PHE A 48 -19.64 -18.12 12.93
CA PHE A 48 -19.00 -16.80 12.79
C PHE A 48 -19.89 -15.80 12.05
N PHE A 49 -20.64 -16.23 11.04
CA PHE A 49 -21.61 -15.36 10.36
C PHE A 49 -22.82 -15.05 11.24
N ILE A 50 -23.28 -16.01 12.03
CA ILE A 50 -24.34 -15.77 13.04
C ILE A 50 -23.84 -14.75 14.07
N GLY A 51 -22.61 -14.89 14.56
CA GLY A 51 -21.97 -13.93 15.45
C GLY A 51 -21.81 -12.55 14.83
N MET A 52 -21.47 -12.47 13.54
CA MET A 52 -21.43 -11.20 12.80
C MET A 52 -22.80 -10.52 12.74
N VAL A 53 -23.86 -11.27 12.46
CA VAL A 53 -25.23 -10.73 12.39
C VAL A 53 -25.72 -10.30 13.77
N ALA A 54 -25.46 -11.11 14.80
CA ALA A 54 -25.84 -10.82 16.19
C ALA A 54 -25.06 -9.66 16.81
N GLY A 55 -23.78 -9.50 16.43
CA GLY A 55 -22.88 -8.46 16.92
C GLY A 55 -22.95 -7.12 16.19
N GLY A 56 -23.82 -6.99 15.18
CA GLY A 56 -24.02 -5.74 14.45
C GLY A 56 -22.84 -5.33 13.55
N ARG A 57 -22.72 -4.03 13.26
CA ARG A 57 -21.76 -3.51 12.26
C ARG A 57 -20.29 -3.59 12.70
N SER A 58 -20.02 -3.61 14.00
CA SER A 58 -18.66 -3.68 14.57
C SER A 58 -18.04 -5.07 14.46
N MET A 59 -18.84 -6.12 14.33
CA MET A 59 -18.38 -7.52 14.22
C MET A 59 -18.24 -8.02 12.79
N GLY A 60 -18.26 -7.12 11.79
CA GLY A 60 -18.07 -7.47 10.37
C GLY A 60 -16.79 -8.25 10.09
N ALA A 61 -15.74 -8.06 10.89
CA ALA A 61 -14.47 -8.75 10.74
C ALA A 61 -14.58 -10.29 10.92
N LEU A 62 -15.60 -10.78 11.63
CA LEU A 62 -15.84 -12.22 11.82
C LEU A 62 -16.16 -12.95 10.50
N ALA A 63 -16.56 -12.21 9.45
CA ALA A 63 -16.78 -12.78 8.13
C ALA A 63 -15.51 -13.39 7.52
N VAL A 64 -14.31 -12.88 7.85
CA VAL A 64 -13.03 -13.36 7.32
C VAL A 64 -12.73 -14.78 7.81
N PRO A 65 -12.60 -15.05 9.13
CA PRO A 65 -12.42 -16.41 9.62
C PRO A 65 -13.60 -17.31 9.29
N GLY A 66 -14.84 -16.80 9.34
CA GLY A 66 -16.04 -17.56 8.95
C GLY A 66 -15.99 -18.07 7.52
N SER A 67 -15.57 -17.23 6.56
CA SER A 67 -15.45 -17.61 5.14
C SER A 67 -14.32 -18.62 4.91
N VAL A 68 -13.19 -18.45 5.59
CA VAL A 68 -12.04 -19.39 5.51
C VAL A 68 -12.44 -20.77 6.00
N ILE A 69 -13.03 -20.86 7.19
CA ILE A 69 -13.45 -22.14 7.80
C ILE A 69 -14.52 -22.80 6.94
N THR A 70 -15.51 -22.04 6.47
CA THR A 70 -16.57 -22.54 5.58
C THR A 70 -15.99 -23.09 4.27
N THR A 71 -15.02 -22.38 3.69
CA THR A 71 -14.36 -22.81 2.45
C THR A 71 -13.58 -24.11 2.66
N ILE A 72 -12.84 -24.23 3.76
CA ILE A 72 -12.15 -25.48 4.13
C ILE A 72 -13.17 -26.62 4.26
N GLY A 73 -14.27 -26.40 4.97
CA GLY A 73 -15.34 -27.40 5.12
C GLY A 73 -15.96 -27.82 3.78
N LEU A 74 -16.18 -26.88 2.85
CA LEU A 74 -16.69 -27.18 1.51
C LEU A 74 -15.69 -27.96 0.65
N ILE A 75 -14.40 -27.62 0.70
CA ILE A 75 -13.34 -28.38 0.02
C ILE A 75 -13.33 -29.82 0.52
N LEU A 76 -13.31 -30.00 1.84
CA LEU A 76 -13.27 -31.31 2.47
C LEU A 76 -14.54 -32.12 2.17
N PHE A 77 -15.71 -31.49 2.17
CA PHE A 77 -16.96 -32.11 1.77
C PHE A 77 -16.90 -32.60 0.32
N PHE A 78 -16.48 -31.76 -0.61
CA PHE A 78 -16.37 -32.10 -2.02
C PHE A 78 -15.37 -33.25 -2.25
N GLN A 79 -14.18 -33.17 -1.65
CA GLN A 79 -13.15 -34.20 -1.78
C GLN A 79 -13.60 -35.54 -1.23
N ASN A 80 -14.34 -35.52 -0.12
CA ASN A 80 -14.85 -36.71 0.51
C ASN A 80 -16.02 -37.34 -0.26
N LEU A 81 -16.87 -36.54 -0.90
CA LEU A 81 -17.97 -37.01 -1.75
C LEU A 81 -17.47 -37.71 -3.02
N PHE A 82 -16.40 -37.18 -3.63
CA PHE A 82 -15.85 -37.69 -4.90
C PHE A 82 -14.58 -38.53 -4.74
N GLY A 83 -14.05 -38.70 -3.52
CA GLY A 83 -12.79 -39.39 -3.27
C GLY A 83 -11.55 -38.67 -3.83
N LEU A 84 -11.64 -37.37 -4.11
CA LEU A 84 -10.65 -36.57 -4.83
C LEU A 84 -9.57 -35.95 -3.91
N TRP A 85 -9.00 -36.75 -3.01
CA TRP A 85 -8.02 -36.26 -2.02
C TRP A 85 -6.70 -35.74 -2.63
N SER A 86 -6.35 -36.20 -3.83
CA SER A 86 -5.18 -35.71 -4.58
C SER A 86 -5.26 -34.22 -4.91
N THR A 87 -6.47 -33.68 -5.00
CA THR A 87 -6.72 -32.28 -5.32
C THR A 87 -6.28 -31.33 -4.20
N TRP A 88 -6.00 -31.83 -2.99
CA TRP A 88 -5.48 -31.03 -1.87
C TRP A 88 -4.17 -30.31 -2.21
N SER A 89 -3.38 -30.87 -3.14
CA SER A 89 -2.15 -30.25 -3.65
C SER A 89 -2.33 -28.84 -4.24
N TYR A 90 -3.54 -28.52 -4.74
CA TYR A 90 -3.87 -27.22 -5.31
C TYR A 90 -5.14 -26.59 -4.74
N ALA A 91 -6.03 -27.37 -4.11
CA ALA A 91 -7.28 -26.88 -3.55
C ALA A 91 -7.08 -25.89 -2.40
N TRP A 92 -5.93 -25.90 -1.72
CA TRP A 92 -5.61 -24.91 -0.68
C TRP A 92 -5.64 -23.46 -1.20
N ALA A 93 -5.43 -23.24 -2.50
CA ALA A 93 -5.53 -21.90 -3.10
C ALA A 93 -6.97 -21.34 -3.00
N LEU A 94 -7.99 -22.20 -2.93
CA LEU A 94 -9.38 -21.76 -2.70
C LEU A 94 -9.57 -21.21 -1.29
N ILE A 95 -8.73 -21.56 -0.32
CA ILE A 95 -8.77 -20.97 1.03
C ILE A 95 -8.45 -19.47 0.96
N ILE A 96 -7.53 -19.07 0.08
CA ILE A 96 -7.22 -17.66 -0.21
C ILE A 96 -8.45 -16.97 -0.83
N CYS A 97 -9.16 -17.65 -1.73
CA CYS A 97 -10.43 -17.15 -2.25
C CYS A 97 -11.46 -16.93 -1.14
N GLY A 98 -11.56 -17.89 -0.21
CA GLY A 98 -12.42 -17.81 0.97
C GLY A 98 -12.10 -16.59 1.85
N ALA A 99 -10.82 -16.31 2.10
CA ALA A 99 -10.39 -15.11 2.81
C ALA A 99 -10.79 -13.82 2.06
N GLY A 100 -10.58 -13.79 0.73
CA GLY A 100 -10.98 -12.66 -0.11
C GLY A 100 -12.50 -12.41 -0.12
N VAL A 101 -13.32 -13.46 -0.18
CA VAL A 101 -14.78 -13.37 -0.04
C VAL A 101 -15.17 -12.84 1.34
N GLY A 102 -14.51 -13.30 2.41
CA GLY A 102 -14.73 -12.79 3.75
C GLY A 102 -14.40 -11.30 3.89
N LEU A 103 -13.34 -10.83 3.24
CA LEU A 103 -13.01 -9.40 3.16
C LEU A 103 -14.06 -8.61 2.37
N MET A 104 -14.63 -9.19 1.30
CA MET A 104 -15.71 -8.54 0.55
C MET A 104 -17.00 -8.43 1.37
N ILE A 105 -17.36 -9.47 2.12
CA ILE A 105 -18.51 -9.46 3.03
C ILE A 105 -18.29 -8.41 4.13
N PHE A 106 -17.12 -8.43 4.77
CA PHE A 106 -16.74 -7.44 5.79
C PHE A 106 -16.78 -6.01 5.24
N GLY A 107 -16.13 -5.75 4.10
CA GLY A 107 -16.12 -4.43 3.47
C GLY A 107 -17.51 -3.91 3.10
N ASN A 108 -18.43 -4.79 2.69
CA ASN A 108 -19.82 -4.44 2.42
C ASN A 108 -20.63 -4.20 3.71
N TRP A 109 -20.43 -5.03 4.74
CA TRP A 109 -21.13 -4.95 6.02
C TRP A 109 -20.72 -3.71 6.83
N SER A 110 -19.43 -3.39 6.83
CA SER A 110 -18.86 -2.25 7.54
C SER A 110 -18.74 -0.98 6.69
N GLN A 111 -19.25 -0.98 5.44
CA GLN A 111 -19.24 0.16 4.52
C GLN A 111 -17.84 0.75 4.25
N VAL A 112 -16.80 -0.10 4.24
CA VAL A 112 -15.41 0.30 3.96
C VAL A 112 -15.06 -0.13 2.52
N PRO A 113 -15.16 0.78 1.52
CA PRO A 113 -15.00 0.44 0.11
C PRO A 113 -13.57 -0.03 -0.25
N GLU A 114 -12.56 0.37 0.53
CA GLU A 114 -11.17 -0.04 0.35
C GLU A 114 -10.97 -1.53 0.64
N VAL A 115 -11.51 -2.01 1.77
CA VAL A 115 -11.49 -3.43 2.14
C VAL A 115 -12.22 -4.28 1.09
N ARG A 116 -13.31 -3.76 0.52
CA ARG A 116 -14.02 -4.45 -0.57
C ARG A 116 -13.16 -4.59 -1.83
N LYS A 117 -12.38 -3.57 -2.18
CA LYS A 117 -11.44 -3.63 -3.31
C LYS A 117 -10.31 -4.63 -3.04
N ALA A 118 -9.75 -4.61 -1.82
CA ALA A 118 -8.74 -5.58 -1.40
C ALA A 118 -9.28 -7.03 -1.48
N GLY A 119 -10.50 -7.28 -0.99
CA GLY A 119 -11.14 -8.60 -1.08
C GLY A 119 -11.27 -9.10 -2.52
N LYS A 120 -11.67 -8.25 -3.47
CA LYS A 120 -11.72 -8.61 -4.90
C LYS A 120 -10.36 -9.02 -5.45
N ILE A 121 -9.31 -8.29 -5.10
CA ILE A 121 -7.94 -8.58 -5.54
C ILE A 121 -7.48 -9.92 -4.95
N VAL A 122 -7.66 -10.14 -3.65
CA VAL A 122 -7.28 -11.38 -2.96
C VAL A 122 -8.02 -12.59 -3.53
N THR A 123 -9.33 -12.48 -3.78
CA THR A 123 -10.09 -13.54 -4.45
C THR A 123 -9.56 -13.82 -5.86
N GLY A 124 -9.23 -12.77 -6.62
CA GLY A 124 -8.62 -12.89 -7.95
C GLY A 124 -7.27 -13.63 -7.93
N ILE A 125 -6.38 -13.25 -7.02
CA ILE A 125 -5.08 -13.92 -6.82
C ILE A 125 -5.28 -15.40 -6.48
N GLY A 126 -6.16 -15.70 -5.53
CA GLY A 126 -6.47 -17.08 -5.14
C GLY A 126 -6.99 -17.92 -6.31
N LEU A 127 -7.86 -17.36 -7.16
CA LEU A 127 -8.38 -18.05 -8.34
C LEU A 127 -7.29 -18.33 -9.36
N VAL A 128 -6.43 -17.35 -9.64
CA VAL A 128 -5.28 -17.52 -10.55
C VAL A 128 -4.36 -18.61 -10.02
N LEU A 129 -4.02 -18.59 -8.72
CA LEU A 129 -3.19 -19.63 -8.10
C LEU A 129 -3.85 -21.00 -8.20
N PHE A 130 -5.16 -21.11 -7.95
CA PHE A 130 -5.90 -22.37 -8.07
C PHE A 130 -5.80 -22.96 -9.48
N PHE A 131 -5.95 -22.15 -10.53
CA PHE A 131 -5.81 -22.63 -11.90
C PHE A 131 -4.36 -22.92 -12.28
N VAL A 132 -3.39 -22.10 -11.87
CA VAL A 132 -1.97 -22.31 -12.15
C VAL A 132 -1.48 -23.60 -11.48
N PHE A 133 -1.74 -23.76 -10.19
CA PHE A 133 -1.37 -24.97 -9.47
C PHE A 133 -2.20 -26.17 -9.92
N GLY A 134 -3.50 -26.01 -10.14
CA GLY A 134 -4.34 -27.06 -10.69
C GLY A 134 -3.84 -27.56 -12.03
N PHE A 135 -3.49 -26.66 -12.95
CA PHE A 135 -2.88 -26.99 -14.23
C PHE A 135 -1.50 -27.64 -14.05
N PHE A 136 -0.63 -27.08 -13.21
CA PHE A 136 0.70 -27.62 -12.93
C PHE A 136 0.64 -29.04 -12.37
N PHE A 137 -0.19 -29.31 -11.37
CA PHE A 137 -0.30 -30.62 -10.75
C PHE A 137 -1.09 -31.62 -11.60
N GLN A 138 -2.09 -31.17 -12.37
CA GLN A 138 -2.84 -32.02 -13.28
C GLN A 138 -2.01 -32.41 -14.51
N LEU A 139 -1.29 -31.45 -15.11
CA LEU A 139 -0.31 -31.70 -16.17
C LEU A 139 0.85 -32.55 -15.65
N GLY A 140 1.30 -32.27 -14.43
CA GLY A 140 2.24 -33.09 -13.70
C GLY A 140 1.74 -34.53 -13.61
N SER A 141 0.54 -34.79 -13.12
CA SER A 141 -0.04 -36.14 -13.02
C SER A 141 -0.05 -36.87 -14.38
N LEU A 142 -0.35 -36.16 -15.47
CA LEU A 142 -0.29 -36.71 -16.83
C LEU A 142 1.15 -37.05 -17.29
N MET A 143 2.14 -36.26 -16.85
CA MET A 143 3.57 -36.42 -17.15
C MET A 143 4.31 -37.39 -16.19
N PHE A 144 3.79 -37.56 -14.97
CA PHE A 144 4.35 -38.37 -13.88
C PHE A 144 3.67 -39.74 -13.76
N GLY A 145 2.51 -39.96 -14.41
CA GLY A 145 1.69 -41.16 -14.31
C GLY A 145 2.20 -42.40 -15.07
N GLY A 146 3.34 -42.33 -15.77
CA GLY A 146 3.87 -43.48 -16.50
C GLY A 146 5.35 -43.36 -16.88
N ARG A 147 6.19 -44.15 -16.19
CA ARG A 147 7.59 -44.53 -16.48
C ARG A 147 8.44 -43.57 -17.33
N SER A 148 9.43 -42.99 -16.65
CA SER A 148 10.76 -42.55 -17.13
C SER A 148 10.97 -41.12 -17.64
N LEU A 149 9.94 -40.31 -17.91
CA LEU A 149 10.16 -38.94 -18.43
C LEU A 149 10.05 -37.80 -17.40
N GLY A 150 9.40 -38.05 -16.24
CA GLY A 150 9.22 -37.04 -15.19
C GLY A 150 10.51 -36.57 -14.50
N GLY A 151 11.56 -37.41 -14.46
CA GLY A 151 12.86 -37.05 -13.85
C GLY A 151 13.67 -36.04 -14.67
N ILE A 152 13.55 -36.10 -16.00
CA ILE A 152 14.27 -35.21 -16.92
C ILE A 152 13.73 -33.78 -16.80
N PHE A 153 12.42 -33.63 -16.63
CA PHE A 153 11.82 -32.31 -16.46
C PHE A 153 12.28 -31.61 -15.18
N TRP A 154 12.36 -32.33 -14.05
CA TRP A 154 12.91 -31.76 -12.81
C TRP A 154 14.39 -31.39 -12.94
N ALA A 155 15.18 -32.22 -13.63
CA ALA A 155 16.57 -31.89 -13.92
C ALA A 155 16.68 -30.62 -14.79
N VAL A 156 15.86 -30.52 -15.84
CA VAL A 156 15.83 -29.33 -16.72
C VAL A 156 15.32 -28.09 -15.99
N ALA A 157 14.27 -28.21 -15.16
CA ALA A 157 13.76 -27.11 -14.36
C ALA A 157 14.79 -26.62 -13.33
N LEU A 158 15.50 -27.54 -12.65
CA LEU A 158 16.59 -27.18 -11.74
C LEU A 158 17.80 -26.59 -12.47
N ILE A 159 18.12 -27.07 -13.68
CA ILE A 159 19.15 -26.49 -14.53
C ILE A 159 18.75 -25.08 -14.97
N LEU A 160 17.50 -24.85 -15.37
CA LEU A 160 17.01 -23.53 -15.77
C LEU A 160 16.95 -22.56 -14.59
N VAL A 161 16.52 -23.00 -13.41
CA VAL A 161 16.57 -22.20 -12.18
C VAL A 161 18.02 -21.93 -11.76
N GLY A 162 18.91 -22.92 -11.87
CA GLY A 162 20.34 -22.78 -11.60
C GLY A 162 21.00 -21.78 -12.55
N LEU A 163 20.70 -21.86 -13.85
CA LEU A 163 21.13 -20.89 -14.86
C LEU A 163 20.54 -19.51 -14.58
N TYR A 164 19.27 -19.41 -14.22
CA TYR A 164 18.65 -18.15 -13.83
C TYR A 164 19.32 -17.51 -12.61
N VAL A 165 19.77 -18.30 -11.62
CA VAL A 165 20.52 -17.79 -10.46
C VAL A 165 21.95 -17.41 -10.83
N LEU A 166 22.62 -18.18 -11.70
CA LEU A 166 23.99 -17.93 -12.18
C LEU A 166 24.07 -16.68 -13.06
N PHE A 167 23.11 -16.49 -13.97
CA PHE A 167 23.05 -15.37 -14.89
C PHE A 167 22.22 -14.20 -14.35
N GLY A 168 21.33 -14.43 -13.39
CA GLY A 168 20.53 -13.38 -12.73
C GLY A 168 21.36 -12.45 -11.84
N LYS A 169 22.50 -12.92 -11.30
CA LYS A 169 23.46 -12.07 -10.58
C LYS A 169 24.22 -11.10 -11.49
N ALA A 170 24.26 -11.33 -12.81
CA ALA A 170 24.91 -10.41 -13.74
C ALA A 170 24.11 -9.11 -13.99
N TYR A 171 22.82 -9.08 -13.60
CA TYR A 171 21.98 -7.88 -13.72
C TYR A 171 21.92 -7.03 -12.44
N PHE A 172 22.42 -7.52 -11.30
CA PHE A 172 22.32 -6.87 -9.99
C PHE A 172 23.66 -6.35 -9.44
N ASN A 173 24.61 -6.01 -10.32
CA ASN A 173 25.81 -5.28 -9.92
C ASN A 173 25.84 -3.89 -10.55
N GLN A 174 25.18 -2.94 -9.89
CA GLN A 174 25.75 -1.61 -9.70
C GLN A 174 25.57 -1.17 -8.24
N ALA A 175 26.70 -1.28 -7.53
CA ALA A 175 27.18 -0.48 -6.41
C ALA A 175 26.27 -0.28 -5.19
N SER A 176 26.66 -0.90 -4.08
CA SER A 176 26.70 -0.25 -2.76
C SER A 176 27.77 -0.94 -1.91
N GLY A 177 28.81 -0.20 -1.53
CA GLY A 177 29.94 -0.68 -0.73
C GLY A 177 29.57 -1.01 0.72
N PRO A 178 30.54 -1.48 1.52
CA PRO A 178 30.28 -2.01 2.85
C PRO A 178 29.88 -0.90 3.83
N VAL A 179 28.63 -0.95 4.30
CA VAL A 179 28.17 -0.06 5.38
C VAL A 179 28.65 -0.64 6.70
N SER A 180 29.70 -0.01 7.23
CA SER A 180 30.18 -0.17 8.60
C SER A 180 29.09 0.27 9.57
N ARG A 181 28.72 -0.60 10.52
CA ARG A 181 27.91 -0.24 11.68
C ARG A 181 28.84 0.32 12.74
N SER A 182 28.62 1.58 13.13
CA SER A 182 29.17 2.10 14.39
C SER A 182 28.13 2.92 15.15
N MET A 183 28.07 2.59 16.42
CA MET A 183 27.21 3.01 17.51
C MET A 183 27.20 4.53 17.72
N VAL A 184 26.02 5.06 18.00
CA VAL A 184 25.84 6.45 18.44
C VAL A 184 26.23 6.55 19.92
N ASN A 185 27.13 7.49 20.23
CA ASN A 185 27.27 8.05 21.56
C ASN A 185 26.65 9.44 21.55
N PHE A 186 25.61 9.64 22.35
CA PHE A 186 25.04 10.96 22.61
C PHE A 186 25.79 11.60 23.78
N SER A 187 26.42 12.74 23.53
CA SER A 187 26.78 13.68 24.58
C SER A 187 26.16 15.03 24.24
N SER A 188 25.13 15.37 25.00
CA SER A 188 24.53 16.69 25.10
C SER A 188 25.57 17.74 25.47
N GLN A 189 25.50 18.92 24.85
CA GLN A 189 25.84 20.17 25.54
C GLN A 189 25.15 21.36 24.87
N ALA A 190 24.50 22.14 25.73
CA ALA A 190 23.71 23.34 25.43
C ALA A 190 24.57 24.54 25.03
N SER A 191 23.96 25.58 24.44
CA SER A 191 24.05 26.93 24.99
C SER A 191 23.12 27.92 24.26
N VAL A 192 22.50 28.75 25.10
CA VAL A 192 21.73 29.96 24.80
C VAL A 192 22.71 31.09 24.49
N VAL A 193 22.41 31.93 23.49
CA VAL A 193 22.81 33.34 23.50
C VAL A 193 21.63 34.16 22.99
N ASN A 194 21.21 35.10 23.83
CA ASN A 194 20.14 36.04 23.59
C ASN A 194 20.72 37.46 23.59
N GLY A 195 20.11 38.33 22.80
CA GLY A 195 20.18 39.78 22.91
C GLY A 195 20.96 40.49 21.81
N ALA A 196 20.50 41.62 21.28
CA ALA A 196 19.21 42.30 21.30
C ALA A 196 19.35 43.46 20.31
N ASP A 197 18.26 43.92 19.71
CA ASP A 197 18.01 45.36 19.76
C ASP A 197 16.52 45.72 19.59
N ARG A 198 16.10 46.65 20.47
CA ARG A 198 14.87 47.46 20.53
C ARG A 198 13.69 47.02 21.43
N VAL A 199 13.93 47.21 22.72
CA VAL A 199 13.21 48.05 23.71
C VAL A 199 11.76 48.50 23.40
N ILE A 200 10.81 48.02 24.23
CA ILE A 200 9.68 48.77 24.77
C ILE A 200 9.66 48.50 26.29
N ALA A 201 9.51 49.56 27.09
CA ALA A 201 9.64 49.51 28.55
C ALA A 201 8.49 48.75 29.23
N ALA A 202 8.83 47.97 30.25
CA ALA A 202 7.93 47.15 31.06
C ALA A 202 7.20 47.91 32.19
N SER A 203 7.22 49.24 32.18
CA SER A 203 6.56 50.07 33.20
C SER A 203 5.06 50.29 32.96
N ASP A 204 4.55 49.97 31.78
CA ASP A 204 3.20 50.39 31.36
C ASP A 204 2.15 49.26 31.42
N LEU A 205 2.54 48.03 31.77
CA LEU A 205 1.62 46.89 31.86
C LEU A 205 1.25 46.48 33.30
N GLN A 206 1.70 47.22 34.31
CA GLN A 206 1.50 46.84 35.72
C GLN A 206 0.42 47.64 36.45
N ALA A 207 -0.39 48.44 35.75
CA ALA A 207 -1.41 49.30 36.37
C ALA A 207 -2.86 48.79 36.26
N ASN A 208 -3.15 47.67 35.58
CA ASN A 208 -4.55 47.23 35.34
C ASN A 208 -4.86 45.76 35.66
N LEU A 209 -4.04 45.08 36.48
CA LEU A 209 -4.26 43.67 36.85
C LEU A 209 -4.17 43.41 38.36
N GLN A 210 -4.53 44.40 39.19
CA GLN A 210 -4.60 44.27 40.65
C GLN A 210 -5.88 44.89 41.23
N ALA A 211 -7.02 44.65 40.58
CA ALA A 211 -8.33 45.00 41.12
C ALA A 211 -9.35 43.92 40.76
N ASP A 212 -9.21 42.73 41.36
CA ASP A 212 -10.32 41.80 41.70
C ASP A 212 -9.79 40.47 42.28
N LEU A 213 -8.95 40.53 43.31
CA LEU A 213 -8.58 39.35 44.10
C LEU A 213 -9.16 39.49 45.50
N GLN A 214 -10.28 38.80 45.75
CA GLN A 214 -10.84 38.61 47.08
C GLN A 214 -9.88 37.73 47.91
N PRO A 215 -9.52 38.10 49.15
CA PRO A 215 -8.64 37.29 49.98
C PRO A 215 -9.45 36.17 50.64
N GLY A 216 -9.11 34.90 50.37
CA GLY A 216 -9.68 33.77 51.12
C GLY A 216 -9.83 32.43 50.41
N LEU A 217 -9.38 32.28 49.17
CA LEU A 217 -9.36 30.98 48.49
C LEU A 217 -7.93 30.43 48.50
N GLU A 218 -7.74 29.26 49.13
CA GLU A 218 -6.49 28.51 49.02
C GLU A 218 -6.20 28.21 47.54
N PRO A 219 -4.96 28.37 47.06
CA PRO A 219 -4.62 28.06 45.68
C PRO A 219 -4.93 26.59 45.38
N ILE A 220 -5.82 26.35 44.41
CA ILE A 220 -5.99 25.00 43.85
C ILE A 220 -4.68 24.68 43.13
N GLU A 221 -3.91 23.76 43.71
CA GLU A 221 -2.73 23.17 43.09
C GLU A 221 -3.21 22.31 41.91
N ILE A 222 -3.32 22.93 40.73
CA ILE A 222 -3.50 22.20 39.48
C ILE A 222 -2.14 21.59 39.18
N ASP A 223 -1.96 20.31 39.51
CA ASP A 223 -0.88 19.48 38.96
C ASP A 223 -1.02 19.51 37.43
N PRO A 224 -0.14 20.23 36.70
CA PRO A 224 -0.08 20.07 35.28
C PRO A 224 0.61 18.73 35.07
N GLY A 225 -0.20 17.66 35.06
CA GLY A 225 0.26 16.35 34.63
C GLY A 225 1.11 16.50 33.37
N PRO A 226 2.15 15.66 33.21
CA PRO A 226 3.30 15.94 32.36
C PRO A 226 2.84 16.47 31.01
N VAL A 227 3.18 17.73 30.73
CA VAL A 227 3.02 18.31 29.40
C VAL A 227 3.93 17.47 28.52
N GLU A 228 3.32 16.58 27.76
CA GLU A 228 3.97 15.71 26.79
C GLU A 228 4.65 16.64 25.77
N GLU A 229 5.95 16.88 25.98
CA GLU A 229 6.79 17.63 25.06
C GLU A 229 6.66 16.96 23.69
N ALA A 230 6.15 17.71 22.72
CA ALA A 230 6.16 17.30 21.33
C ALA A 230 7.59 16.84 20.96
N PRO A 231 7.74 15.68 20.30
CA PRO A 231 9.06 15.14 20.01
C PRO A 231 9.87 16.17 19.22
N ALA A 232 11.07 16.45 19.72
CA ALA A 232 12.01 17.43 19.19
C ALA A 232 12.10 17.35 17.66
N SER A 233 11.75 18.46 17.00
CA SER A 233 11.88 18.61 15.56
C SER A 233 13.37 18.51 15.20
N GLU A 234 13.78 17.40 14.60
CA GLU A 234 15.07 17.29 13.93
C GLU A 234 15.20 18.50 12.98
N VAL A 235 16.30 19.26 13.07
CA VAL A 235 16.49 20.45 12.22
C VAL A 235 16.75 19.97 10.79
N ILE A 236 15.68 19.82 10.04
CA ILE A 236 15.70 19.42 8.64
C ILE A 236 16.05 20.66 7.81
N SER A 237 17.27 20.72 7.28
CA SER A 237 17.71 21.81 6.41
C SER A 237 18.53 21.31 5.22
N GLY A 238 18.56 22.08 4.13
CA GLY A 238 19.29 21.79 2.90
C GLY A 238 18.65 20.72 2.02
N ILE A 239 17.33 20.48 2.14
CA ILE A 239 16.66 19.44 1.36
C ILE A 239 16.56 19.90 -0.09
N ARG A 240 17.13 19.09 -1.00
CA ARG A 240 16.98 19.26 -2.45
C ARG A 240 16.30 18.08 -3.12
N ARG A 241 16.28 16.93 -2.45
CA ARG A 241 15.78 15.67 -2.99
C ARG A 241 14.89 14.99 -1.97
N LEU A 242 13.78 14.44 -2.43
CA LEU A 242 12.88 13.61 -1.63
C LEU A 242 12.88 12.18 -2.17
N SER A 243 13.05 11.19 -1.29
CA SER A 243 12.79 9.78 -1.55
C SER A 243 11.64 9.32 -0.65
N PHE A 244 10.44 9.20 -1.21
CA PHE A 244 9.23 8.78 -0.52
C PHE A 244 8.96 7.29 -0.75
N ARG A 245 9.18 6.48 0.29
CA ARG A 245 8.95 5.02 0.34
C ARG A 245 8.05 4.68 1.52
N SER A 246 6.96 5.43 1.68
CA SER A 246 5.97 5.26 2.74
C SER A 246 4.56 5.12 2.16
N LEU A 247 3.54 5.12 3.01
CA LEU A 247 2.14 5.16 2.62
C LEU A 247 1.45 6.44 3.11
N GLY A 248 0.42 6.90 2.41
CA GLY A 248 -0.36 8.09 2.78
C GLY A 248 -0.28 9.23 1.78
N GLU A 249 -0.71 10.41 2.19
CA GLU A 249 -0.73 11.62 1.37
C GLU A 249 0.45 12.53 1.73
N ILE A 250 1.20 13.02 0.74
CA ILE A 250 2.31 13.97 0.98
C ILE A 250 2.10 15.24 0.17
N THR A 251 2.09 16.39 0.87
CA THR A 251 2.06 17.73 0.27
C THR A 251 3.43 18.36 0.39
N ILE A 252 3.94 18.91 -0.71
CA ILE A 252 5.27 19.52 -0.80
C ILE A 252 5.10 20.98 -1.23
N LEU A 253 5.63 21.89 -0.42
CA LEU A 253 5.53 23.33 -0.59
C LEU A 253 6.92 23.95 -0.67
N GLN A 254 7.05 25.04 -1.43
CA GLN A 254 8.26 25.86 -1.40
C GLN A 254 8.15 26.94 -0.34
N GLY A 255 9.18 27.10 0.50
CA GLY A 255 9.17 28.13 1.53
C GLY A 255 10.55 28.43 2.13
N GLU A 256 10.65 29.56 2.82
CA GLU A 256 11.90 30.00 3.46
C GLU A 256 12.32 29.14 4.65
N ARG A 257 11.34 28.56 5.35
CA ARG A 257 11.56 27.67 6.50
C ARG A 257 11.36 26.24 6.06
N GLU A 258 12.44 25.47 6.08
CA GLU A 258 12.39 24.05 5.77
C GLU A 258 11.86 23.26 6.98
N GLY A 259 11.10 22.21 6.71
CA GLY A 259 10.49 21.40 7.76
C GLY A 259 9.65 20.26 7.22
N LEU A 260 9.45 19.24 8.04
CA LEU A 260 8.56 18.11 7.77
C LEU A 260 7.58 17.97 8.93
N GLU A 261 6.29 18.01 8.63
CA GLU A 261 5.21 17.71 9.56
C GLU A 261 4.56 16.37 9.19
N ILE A 262 4.23 15.58 10.20
CA ILE A 262 3.69 14.23 10.05
C ILE A 262 2.45 14.09 10.92
N GLU A 263 1.28 14.01 10.29
CA GLU A 263 0.01 13.70 10.94
C GLU A 263 -0.28 12.20 10.77
N ALA A 264 -0.21 11.45 11.86
CA ALA A 264 -0.51 10.03 11.90
C ALA A 264 -0.88 9.63 13.33
N SER A 265 -1.43 8.43 13.53
CA SER A 265 -1.56 7.86 14.87
C SER A 265 -0.18 7.58 15.48
N GLU A 266 -0.07 7.62 16.81
CA GLU A 266 1.21 7.39 17.51
C GLU A 266 1.87 6.06 17.13
N ALA A 267 1.06 4.99 17.02
CA ALA A 267 1.52 3.69 16.55
C ALA A 267 2.14 3.70 15.13
N MET A 268 1.76 4.67 14.29
CA MET A 268 2.33 4.86 12.96
C MET A 268 3.54 5.78 12.96
N LYS A 269 3.54 6.83 13.79
CA LYS A 269 4.71 7.72 13.93
C LYS A 269 5.97 6.95 14.35
N GLU A 270 5.84 5.98 15.26
CA GLU A 270 6.96 5.13 15.70
C GLU A 270 7.60 4.29 14.57
N ARG A 271 6.88 4.10 13.46
CA ARG A 271 7.27 3.22 12.35
C ARG A 271 7.68 3.95 11.09
N ILE A 272 7.31 5.22 11.01
CA ILE A 272 7.78 6.12 9.97
C ILE A 272 9.20 6.53 10.35
N ARG A 273 10.16 6.16 9.51
CA ARG A 273 11.55 6.61 9.62
C ARG A 273 11.77 7.75 8.65
N CYS A 274 12.25 8.86 9.19
CA CYS A 274 12.72 10.00 8.42
C CYS A 274 14.23 10.09 8.61
N GLU A 275 14.97 10.20 7.51
CA GLU A 275 16.42 10.33 7.56
C GLU A 275 16.88 11.33 6.50
N VAL A 276 17.70 12.31 6.92
CA VAL A 276 18.35 13.24 5.99
C VAL A 276 19.79 12.79 5.79
N ARG A 277 20.14 12.42 4.55
CA ARG A 277 21.53 12.15 4.16
C ARG A 277 21.96 13.10 3.06
N GLY A 278 22.95 13.94 3.36
CA GLY A 278 23.39 15.00 2.45
C GLY A 278 22.24 15.99 2.19
N ASN A 279 21.73 16.01 0.96
CA ASN A 279 20.60 16.85 0.54
C ASN A 279 19.31 16.05 0.26
N THR A 280 19.29 14.76 0.63
CA THR A 280 18.18 13.86 0.35
C THR A 280 17.45 13.51 1.63
N LEU A 281 16.17 13.89 1.71
CA LEU A 281 15.24 13.42 2.72
C LEU A 281 14.66 12.08 2.27
N THR A 282 14.84 11.05 3.09
CA THR A 282 14.24 9.73 2.89
C THR A 282 13.15 9.51 3.93
N ILE A 283 11.92 9.28 3.46
CA ILE A 283 10.78 8.88 4.31
C ILE A 283 10.48 7.43 3.98
N ARG A 284 10.66 6.53 4.95
CA ARG A 284 10.45 5.09 4.77
C ARG A 284 9.55 4.56 5.86
N LEU A 285 8.62 3.68 5.48
CA LEU A 285 7.91 2.85 6.45
C LEU A 285 8.72 1.58 6.72
N GLU A 286 9.10 1.34 7.97
CA GLU A 286 9.65 0.06 8.39
C GLU A 286 8.53 -0.99 8.44
N GLN A 287 8.48 -1.87 7.44
CA GLN A 287 7.61 -3.04 7.43
C GLN A 287 8.32 -4.24 8.04
N ASP A 288 7.68 -4.88 9.01
CA ASP A 288 8.09 -6.17 9.55
C ASP A 288 7.21 -7.26 8.96
N TRP A 289 7.79 -8.41 8.62
CA TRP A 289 7.04 -9.51 7.96
C TRP A 289 5.97 -10.15 8.86
N LEU A 290 5.97 -9.87 10.17
CA LEU A 290 5.00 -10.33 11.16
C LEU A 290 3.78 -9.41 11.32
N ASP A 291 3.76 -8.29 10.61
CA ASP A 291 2.76 -7.22 10.70
C ASP A 291 1.32 -7.67 10.42
N TRP A 292 1.14 -8.63 9.51
CA TRP A 292 -0.19 -9.13 9.13
C TRP A 292 -0.91 -9.91 10.24
N LEU A 293 -0.21 -10.30 11.31
CA LEU A 293 -0.74 -11.07 12.44
C LEU A 293 -1.29 -10.21 13.57
N ASN A 294 -1.07 -8.89 13.56
CA ASN A 294 -1.38 -8.03 14.69
C ASN A 294 -2.70 -7.23 14.45
N PRO A 295 -3.72 -7.34 15.33
CA PRO A 295 -5.02 -6.69 15.16
C PRO A 295 -4.98 -5.15 15.08
N ARG A 296 -3.90 -4.52 15.56
CA ARG A 296 -3.70 -3.05 15.50
C ARG A 296 -3.48 -2.50 14.09
N PHE A 297 -3.18 -3.35 13.11
CA PHE A 297 -3.00 -2.98 11.70
C PHE A 297 -4.29 -2.60 10.98
N TRP A 298 -5.44 -2.87 11.59
CA TRP A 298 -6.72 -2.59 10.96
C TRP A 298 -7.21 -1.15 11.16
N ASN A 299 -6.48 -0.35 11.93
CA ASN A 299 -6.80 1.05 12.21
C ASN A 299 -5.63 1.97 11.81
N ILE A 300 -5.13 1.80 10.57
CA ILE A 300 -4.21 2.72 9.93
C ILE A 300 -5.03 3.98 9.63
N GLY A 301 -5.10 4.90 10.59
CA GLY A 301 -5.67 6.22 10.36
C GLY A 301 -4.96 6.92 9.17
N PRO A 302 -5.54 8.00 8.64
CA PRO A 302 -4.91 8.72 7.54
C PRO A 302 -3.51 9.18 7.96
N ILE A 303 -2.53 8.91 7.11
CA ILE A 303 -1.16 9.41 7.27
C ILE A 303 -1.00 10.57 6.29
N ARG A 304 -0.70 11.76 6.81
CA ARG A 304 -0.42 12.96 6.01
C ARG A 304 0.97 13.50 6.33
N TYR A 305 1.68 13.89 5.29
CA TYR A 305 2.99 14.51 5.37
C TYR A 305 2.92 15.90 4.75
N THR A 306 3.48 16.90 5.42
CA THR A 306 3.67 18.24 4.86
C THR A 306 5.15 18.58 4.86
N LEU A 307 5.77 18.61 3.68
CA LEU A 307 7.17 18.95 3.49
C LEU A 307 7.29 20.37 2.97
N THR A 308 8.01 21.22 3.67
CA THR A 308 8.43 22.53 3.17
C THR A 308 9.92 22.50 2.86
N ALA A 309 10.30 22.86 1.64
CA ALA A 309 11.69 22.91 1.20
C ALA A 309 11.99 24.25 0.52
N ARG A 310 13.24 24.74 0.60
CA ARG A 310 13.61 26.00 -0.05
C ARG A 310 13.84 25.82 -1.54
N ASN A 311 14.51 24.74 -1.92
CA ASN A 311 14.84 24.40 -3.31
C ASN A 311 14.63 22.91 -3.53
N LEU A 312 13.69 22.53 -4.39
CA LEU A 312 13.45 21.13 -4.71
C LEU A 312 13.92 20.82 -6.15
N GLU A 313 14.76 19.80 -6.28
CA GLU A 313 15.35 19.40 -7.56
C GLU A 313 14.96 17.98 -7.97
N ALA A 314 14.64 17.10 -7.01
CA ALA A 314 14.24 15.74 -7.35
C ALA A 314 13.24 15.14 -6.36
N VAL A 315 12.33 14.33 -6.89
CA VAL A 315 11.36 13.57 -6.11
C VAL A 315 11.27 12.14 -6.65
N ASP A 316 11.55 11.16 -5.81
CA ASP A 316 11.34 9.73 -6.06
C ASP A 316 10.16 9.23 -5.22
N ALA A 317 9.02 9.02 -5.87
CA ALA A 317 7.79 8.52 -5.28
C ALA A 317 7.64 7.02 -5.59
N ALA A 318 8.04 6.19 -4.63
CA ALA A 318 7.98 4.73 -4.72
C ALA A 318 7.01 4.09 -3.71
N GLY A 319 6.29 4.93 -2.95
CA GLY A 319 5.35 4.53 -1.91
C GLY A 319 3.94 4.17 -2.39
N LEU A 320 3.02 4.06 -1.44
CA LEU A 320 1.59 3.84 -1.65
C LEU A 320 0.79 5.07 -1.22
N GLY A 321 0.35 5.89 -2.18
CA GLY A 321 -0.51 7.04 -1.90
C GLY A 321 -0.25 8.22 -2.81
N ASN A 322 -0.90 9.34 -2.50
CA ASN A 322 -0.93 10.51 -3.39
C ASN A 322 0.11 11.54 -2.96
N MET A 323 0.70 12.20 -3.95
CA MET A 323 1.65 13.27 -3.76
C MET A 323 1.17 14.54 -4.44
N LEU A 324 1.19 15.65 -3.72
CA LEU A 324 0.92 16.99 -4.22
C LEU A 324 2.19 17.83 -4.08
N ILE A 325 2.66 18.42 -5.17
CA ILE A 325 3.72 19.43 -5.19
C ILE A 325 3.07 20.73 -5.66
N ASP A 326 3.12 21.79 -4.87
CA ASP A 326 2.44 23.05 -5.22
C ASP A 326 3.37 24.27 -5.13
N GLY A 327 3.49 24.99 -6.25
CA GLY A 327 4.20 26.26 -6.34
C GLY A 327 5.72 26.14 -6.23
N ILE A 328 6.33 25.27 -7.03
CA ILE A 328 7.79 25.11 -7.09
C ILE A 328 8.37 25.90 -8.26
N ALA A 329 9.34 26.76 -7.96
CA ALA A 329 10.24 27.43 -8.89
C ALA A 329 11.66 26.88 -8.74
N THR A 330 12.21 26.27 -9.80
CA THR A 330 13.53 25.64 -9.79
C THR A 330 14.17 25.60 -11.17
N ARG A 331 15.49 25.46 -11.28
CA ARG A 331 16.13 25.28 -12.59
C ARG A 331 15.73 23.95 -13.23
N ARG A 332 15.73 22.86 -12.46
CA ARG A 332 15.41 21.53 -12.94
C ARG A 332 14.66 20.73 -11.88
N LEU A 333 13.63 20.00 -12.33
CA LEU A 333 12.90 19.05 -11.50
C LEU A 333 12.95 17.64 -12.12
N ASP A 334 13.51 16.69 -11.38
CA ASP A 334 13.50 15.26 -11.71
C ASP A 334 12.41 14.55 -10.92
N LEU A 335 11.33 14.12 -11.58
CA LEU A 335 10.23 13.34 -11.00
C LEU A 335 10.36 11.87 -11.41
N ALA A 336 10.41 10.98 -10.43
CA ALA A 336 10.32 9.54 -10.64
C ALA A 336 9.13 8.97 -9.85
N HIS A 337 8.26 8.22 -10.52
CA HIS A 337 7.12 7.55 -9.90
C HIS A 337 7.15 6.06 -10.25
N SER A 338 7.42 5.23 -9.24
CA SER A 338 7.45 3.76 -9.33
C SER A 338 6.45 3.06 -8.41
N GLY A 339 5.76 3.83 -7.55
CA GLY A 339 4.80 3.35 -6.58
C GLY A 339 3.39 3.13 -7.12
N THR A 340 2.43 3.08 -6.20
CA THR A 340 0.99 3.10 -6.52
C THR A 340 0.36 4.37 -5.97
N GLY A 341 -0.29 5.13 -6.83
CA GLY A 341 -0.88 6.42 -6.46
C GLY A 341 -0.63 7.49 -7.52
N ASN A 342 -1.11 8.71 -7.26
CA ASN A 342 -0.99 9.81 -8.20
C ASN A 342 0.00 10.87 -7.70
N VAL A 343 0.77 11.43 -8.62
CA VAL A 343 1.62 12.60 -8.38
C VAL A 343 1.01 13.79 -9.10
N THR A 344 0.64 14.83 -8.37
CA THR A 344 0.09 16.08 -8.92
C THR A 344 1.08 17.20 -8.66
N VAL A 345 1.49 17.92 -9.70
CA VAL A 345 2.37 19.08 -9.62
C VAL A 345 1.62 20.30 -10.14
N ARG A 346 1.44 21.30 -9.30
CA ARG A 346 0.70 22.52 -9.62
C ARG A 346 1.65 23.71 -9.63
N ARG A 347 1.44 24.61 -10.59
CA ARG A 347 2.18 25.89 -10.70
C ARG A 347 3.70 25.68 -10.72
N LEU A 348 4.16 24.72 -11.52
CA LEU A 348 5.59 24.49 -11.74
C LEU A 348 6.18 25.61 -12.59
N GLU A 349 7.30 26.19 -12.16
CA GLU A 349 8.12 27.09 -12.96
C GLU A 349 9.54 26.52 -13.04
N ALA A 350 9.96 26.02 -14.19
CA ALA A 350 11.31 25.47 -14.34
C ALA A 350 11.93 25.60 -15.73
N GLU A 351 13.25 25.47 -15.85
CA GLU A 351 13.88 25.35 -17.17
C GLU A 351 13.67 23.94 -17.73
N GLU A 352 13.92 22.92 -16.91
CA GLU A 352 13.85 21.51 -17.31
C GLU A 352 12.97 20.68 -16.37
N LEU A 353 12.07 19.88 -16.95
CA LEU A 353 11.33 18.82 -16.28
C LEU A 353 11.74 17.47 -16.86
N SER A 354 12.09 16.52 -15.99
CA SER A 354 12.31 15.12 -16.35
C SER A 354 11.33 14.25 -15.55
N ALA A 355 10.35 13.63 -16.22
CA ALA A 355 9.33 12.80 -15.60
C ALA A 355 9.48 11.34 -16.03
N ARG A 356 9.66 10.44 -15.07
CA ARG A 356 9.74 9.00 -15.28
C ARG A 356 8.60 8.29 -14.57
N GLN A 357 7.76 7.59 -15.33
CA GLN A 357 6.62 6.83 -14.80
C GLN A 357 6.84 5.34 -15.09
N ALA A 358 7.01 4.57 -14.02
CA ALA A 358 7.16 3.12 -14.07
C ALA A 358 6.09 2.38 -13.23
N GLY A 359 5.39 3.09 -12.34
CA GLY A 359 4.44 2.52 -11.39
C GLY A 359 3.01 2.36 -11.90
N LEU A 360 2.07 2.26 -10.96
CA LEU A 360 0.62 2.16 -11.19
C LEU A 360 -0.04 3.46 -10.72
N GLY A 361 -0.37 4.34 -11.65
CA GLY A 361 -1.03 5.63 -11.36
C GLY A 361 -0.48 6.78 -12.19
N ASN A 362 -1.05 7.96 -12.00
CA ASN A 362 -0.90 9.07 -12.93
C ASN A 362 0.04 10.16 -12.40
N ILE A 363 0.74 10.80 -13.33
CA ILE A 363 1.47 12.06 -13.05
C ILE A 363 0.71 13.17 -13.77
N GLU A 364 0.20 14.16 -13.03
CA GLU A 364 -0.43 15.37 -13.57
C GLU A 364 0.48 16.58 -13.28
N VAL A 365 0.76 17.40 -14.29
CA VAL A 365 1.67 18.55 -14.17
C VAL A 365 1.07 19.77 -14.86
N ASP A 366 1.07 20.89 -14.14
CA ASP A 366 0.64 22.21 -14.61
C ASP A 366 1.74 23.26 -14.39
N GLY A 367 1.79 24.30 -15.23
CA GLY A 367 2.73 25.42 -15.09
C GLY A 367 3.45 25.74 -16.40
N GLN A 368 4.73 26.13 -16.32
CA GLN A 368 5.56 26.47 -17.47
C GLN A 368 6.98 25.91 -17.34
N VAL A 369 7.46 25.28 -18.41
CA VAL A 369 8.85 24.80 -18.54
C VAL A 369 9.48 25.11 -19.89
N SER A 370 10.80 25.19 -19.98
CA SER A 370 11.44 25.30 -21.30
C SER A 370 11.50 23.94 -22.03
N ARG A 371 11.88 22.88 -21.31
CA ARG A 371 12.00 21.51 -21.84
C ARG A 371 11.31 20.52 -20.92
N GLN A 372 10.47 19.65 -21.48
CA GLN A 372 9.97 18.46 -20.78
C GLN A 372 10.49 17.17 -21.42
N THR A 373 11.01 16.26 -20.60
CA THR A 373 11.42 14.91 -20.99
C THR A 373 10.57 13.92 -20.23
N VAL A 374 9.90 13.01 -20.93
CA VAL A 374 8.92 12.09 -20.36
C VAL A 374 9.27 10.67 -20.81
N ASP A 375 9.53 9.77 -19.85
CA ASP A 375 9.71 8.33 -20.09
C ASP A 375 8.60 7.56 -19.36
N LEU A 376 7.78 6.84 -20.13
CA LEU A 376 6.66 6.02 -19.65
C LEU A 376 6.93 4.54 -19.94
N THR A 377 7.22 3.77 -18.90
CA THR A 377 7.45 2.32 -18.98
C THR A 377 6.36 1.51 -18.28
N GLY A 378 5.59 2.13 -17.38
CA GLY A 378 4.50 1.50 -16.64
C GLY A 378 3.16 1.46 -17.39
N THR A 379 2.08 1.26 -16.62
CA THR A 379 0.71 1.30 -17.13
C THR A 379 -0.02 2.59 -16.77
N GLY A 380 0.67 3.54 -16.13
CA GLY A 380 0.11 4.81 -15.71
C GLY A 380 0.16 5.88 -16.80
N SER A 381 -0.55 6.98 -16.59
CA SER A 381 -0.65 8.08 -17.56
C SER A 381 0.10 9.33 -17.11
N TYR A 382 0.59 10.10 -18.07
CA TYR A 382 1.17 11.43 -17.86
C TYR A 382 0.25 12.48 -18.47
N HIS A 383 -0.23 13.42 -17.65
CA HIS A 383 -1.16 14.48 -18.04
C HIS A 383 -0.52 15.85 -17.82
N ALA A 384 -0.08 16.48 -18.92
CA ALA A 384 0.58 17.78 -18.92
C ALA A 384 -0.05 18.74 -19.94
N GLN A 385 -1.38 18.66 -20.08
CA GLN A 385 -2.15 19.51 -20.99
C GLN A 385 -2.19 20.99 -20.59
N ARG A 386 -1.95 21.29 -19.31
CA ARG A 386 -1.83 22.66 -18.76
C ARG A 386 -0.37 23.01 -18.39
N LEU A 387 0.60 22.22 -18.85
CA LEU A 387 2.02 22.53 -18.75
C LEU A 387 2.50 23.14 -20.06
N GLU A 388 2.77 24.44 -20.07
CA GLU A 388 3.34 25.08 -21.24
C GLU A 388 4.81 24.69 -21.40
N SER A 389 5.17 24.16 -22.57
CA SER A 389 6.56 23.84 -22.90
C SER A 389 6.96 24.29 -24.30
N ARG A 390 8.25 24.62 -24.49
CA ARG A 390 8.80 24.89 -25.82
C ARG A 390 9.21 23.61 -26.54
N MET A 391 9.92 22.74 -25.81
CA MET A 391 10.43 21.47 -26.34
C MET A 391 9.93 20.30 -25.50
N ALA A 392 9.52 19.22 -26.18
CA ALA A 392 9.11 17.98 -25.53
C ALA A 392 9.80 16.77 -26.16
N SER A 393 10.29 15.85 -25.32
CA SER A 393 10.75 14.52 -25.72
C SER A 393 9.96 13.48 -24.93
N VAL A 394 9.15 12.68 -25.62
CA VAL A 394 8.26 11.69 -24.99
C VAL A 394 8.59 10.30 -25.52
N ARG A 395 8.92 9.38 -24.62
CA ARG A 395 9.12 7.97 -24.92
C ARG A 395 8.09 7.13 -24.18
N LEU A 396 7.34 6.33 -24.92
CA LEU A 396 6.32 5.43 -24.40
C LEU A 396 6.62 3.98 -24.82
N SER A 397 7.03 3.18 -23.84
CA SER A 397 7.28 1.74 -24.02
C SER A 397 6.25 0.86 -23.31
N GLY A 398 5.44 1.44 -22.41
CA GLY A 398 4.41 0.73 -21.63
C GLY A 398 3.01 0.71 -22.27
N LEU A 399 2.00 0.50 -21.41
CA LEU A 399 0.57 0.45 -21.80
C LEU A 399 -0.18 1.78 -21.56
N GLY A 400 0.48 2.75 -20.93
CA GLY A 400 -0.13 4.01 -20.50
C GLY A 400 -0.41 5.02 -21.62
N SER A 401 -0.68 6.27 -21.26
CA SER A 401 -0.88 7.37 -22.20
C SER A 401 -0.14 8.63 -21.77
N ALA A 402 0.31 9.44 -22.73
CA ALA A 402 0.92 10.75 -22.48
C ALA A 402 0.10 11.85 -23.14
N VAL A 403 -0.24 12.91 -22.41
CA VAL A 403 -0.82 14.14 -22.97
C VAL A 403 0.12 15.30 -22.67
N VAL A 404 0.61 15.99 -23.69
CA VAL A 404 1.58 17.09 -23.53
C VAL A 404 1.16 18.36 -24.27
N ARG A 405 1.53 19.54 -23.79
CA ARG A 405 1.39 20.81 -24.53
C ARG A 405 2.76 21.36 -24.90
N VAL A 406 2.97 21.65 -26.18
CA VAL A 406 4.29 22.03 -26.72
C VAL A 406 4.19 23.01 -27.89
N SER A 407 5.03 24.04 -27.92
CA SER A 407 5.00 25.09 -28.96
C SER A 407 5.96 24.87 -30.12
N ASP A 408 7.19 24.41 -29.89
CA ASP A 408 8.26 24.49 -30.91
C ASP A 408 8.61 23.13 -31.49
N THR A 409 8.99 22.16 -30.65
CA THR A 409 9.46 20.84 -31.12
C THR A 409 8.99 19.70 -30.24
N LEU A 410 8.57 18.60 -30.87
CA LEU A 410 8.16 17.36 -30.21
C LEU A 410 8.92 16.18 -30.83
N ASP A 411 9.69 15.46 -30.03
CA ASP A 411 10.18 14.11 -30.38
C ASP A 411 9.32 13.07 -29.64
N ALA A 412 8.52 12.31 -30.38
CA ALA A 412 7.59 11.32 -29.85
C ALA A 412 8.01 9.90 -30.30
N GLN A 413 8.28 9.02 -29.34
CA GLN A 413 8.70 7.64 -29.60
C GLN A 413 7.75 6.67 -28.90
N VAL A 414 7.14 5.76 -29.67
CA VAL A 414 6.18 4.77 -29.16
C VAL A 414 6.60 3.37 -29.59
N SER A 415 6.94 2.52 -28.64
CA SER A 415 7.20 1.09 -28.84
C SER A 415 6.17 0.19 -28.16
N GLY A 416 5.40 0.72 -27.21
CA GLY A 416 4.32 0.01 -26.53
C GLY A 416 2.96 0.05 -27.26
N THR A 417 1.89 -0.20 -26.50
CA THR A 417 0.49 -0.23 -26.98
C THR A 417 -0.29 1.05 -26.67
N GLY A 418 0.35 2.03 -26.00
CA GLY A 418 -0.27 3.27 -25.56
C GLY A 418 -0.36 4.39 -26.59
N SER A 419 -0.84 5.56 -26.19
CA SER A 419 -0.95 6.76 -27.04
C SER A 419 -0.16 7.96 -26.50
N ILE A 420 0.41 8.74 -27.42
CA ILE A 420 0.93 10.08 -27.14
C ILE A 420 0.02 11.10 -27.83
N GLU A 421 -0.58 11.96 -27.04
CA GLU A 421 -1.45 13.04 -27.47
C GLU A 421 -0.79 14.38 -27.18
N TYR A 422 -0.94 15.35 -28.09
CA TYR A 422 -0.30 16.65 -27.91
C TYR A 422 -1.16 17.84 -28.35
N PHE A 423 -1.04 18.93 -27.59
CA PHE A 423 -1.58 20.25 -27.93
C PHE A 423 -0.48 21.19 -28.46
N GLY A 424 -0.88 22.22 -29.20
CA GLY A 424 0.02 23.23 -29.78
C GLY A 424 0.29 22.97 -31.26
N ASN A 425 1.30 23.66 -31.83
CA ASN A 425 1.69 23.54 -33.23
C ASN A 425 3.22 23.34 -33.42
N PRO A 426 3.81 22.31 -32.78
CA PRO A 426 5.25 22.05 -32.85
C PRO A 426 5.67 21.43 -34.20
N ARG A 427 6.97 21.45 -34.48
CA ARG A 427 7.59 20.53 -35.45
C ARG A 427 7.71 19.15 -34.81
N VAL A 428 7.03 18.15 -35.38
CA VAL A 428 6.93 16.79 -34.82
C VAL A 428 7.90 15.84 -35.51
N SER A 429 8.77 15.20 -34.73
CA SER A 429 9.49 13.98 -35.07
C SER A 429 8.78 12.82 -34.38
N GLN A 430 8.35 11.80 -35.13
CA GLN A 430 7.66 10.65 -34.56
C GLN A 430 8.27 9.33 -35.02
N ARG A 431 8.40 8.38 -34.08
CA ARG A 431 8.80 6.99 -34.35
C ARG A 431 7.83 6.05 -33.64
N VAL A 432 7.10 5.24 -34.40
CA VAL A 432 6.15 4.27 -33.86
C VAL A 432 6.53 2.88 -34.36
N SER A 433 6.88 2.00 -33.42
CA SER A 433 7.29 0.61 -33.70
C SER A 433 6.38 -0.42 -33.03
N GLY A 434 5.45 0.01 -32.18
CA GLY A 434 4.44 -0.82 -31.51
C GLY A 434 3.02 -0.63 -32.07
N LEU A 435 2.01 -1.06 -31.31
CA LEU A 435 0.58 -0.89 -31.66
C LEU A 435 0.00 0.47 -31.21
N GLY A 436 0.83 1.33 -30.64
CA GLY A 436 0.42 2.65 -30.15
C GLY A 436 0.20 3.70 -31.25
N SER A 437 -0.14 4.93 -30.84
CA SER A 437 -0.39 6.03 -31.77
C SER A 437 0.09 7.39 -31.25
N VAL A 438 0.35 8.32 -32.16
CA VAL A 438 0.64 9.72 -31.85
C VAL A 438 -0.43 10.59 -32.51
N ARG A 439 -1.11 11.45 -31.73
CA ARG A 439 -2.25 12.25 -32.20
C ARG A 439 -2.19 13.69 -31.70
N ARG A 440 -2.54 14.63 -32.57
CA ARG A 440 -2.77 16.03 -32.20
C ARG A 440 -4.17 16.23 -31.62
N LEU A 441 -4.28 16.96 -30.53
CA LEU A 441 -5.53 17.46 -29.96
C LEU A 441 -5.74 18.93 -30.35
N PHE A 442 -7.01 19.32 -30.53
CA PHE A 442 -7.41 20.65 -30.99
C PHE A 442 -7.72 21.59 -29.83
#